data_AF-A0A6B3CSQ6-F1
#
_entry.id   AF-A0A6B3CSQ6-F1
#
_cell.length_a   1.000
_cell.length_b   1.000
_cell.length_c   1.000
_cell.angle_alpha   90.00
_cell.angle_beta   90.00
_cell.angle_gamma   90.00
#
_symmetry.space_group_name_H-M   'P 1'
#
loop_
_entity.id
_entity.type
_entity.pdbx_description
1 polymer ?
#
loop_
_entity_poly.entity_id
_entity_poly.type
_entity_poly.pdbx_seq_one_letter_code
_entity_poly.pdbx_strand_id
1 'polypeptide(L)'
;FPAEVADKVADILVKLWDTFIKEDALLVEVNPLAKVASGDVLALDGKVSLDDNAEFRHPDFEALHDKAAANPLEAAAKEKNLNYVKLDG
;
A
#
# COMPACT_ATOMS: atom_id res chain seq x y z
N PHE A 1 22.80 0.04 -5.20
CA PHE A 1 23.01 -1.24 -4.49
C PHE A 1 24.34 -1.83 -4.90
N PRO A 2 25.01 -2.61 -4.02
CA PRO A 2 26.16 -3.42 -4.41
C PRO A 2 25.84 -4.32 -5.61
N ALA A 3 26.83 -4.60 -6.46
CA ALA A 3 26.62 -5.35 -7.70
C ALA A 3 26.09 -6.77 -7.43
N GLU A 4 26.47 -7.38 -6.30
CA GLU A 4 26.07 -8.76 -5.96
C GLU A 4 24.57 -8.94 -5.66
N VAL A 5 23.83 -7.85 -5.45
CA VAL A 5 22.38 -7.90 -5.22
C VAL A 5 21.56 -7.21 -6.31
N ALA A 6 22.20 -6.73 -7.38
CA ALA A 6 21.54 -5.93 -8.41
C ALA A 6 20.34 -6.65 -9.03
N ASP A 7 20.50 -7.91 -9.43
CA ASP A 7 19.44 -8.71 -10.06
C ASP A 7 18.27 -8.95 -9.10
N LYS A 8 18.55 -9.29 -7.83
CA LYS A 8 17.52 -9.47 -6.80
C LYS A 8 16.74 -8.18 -6.56
N VAL A 9 17.43 -7.04 -6.51
CA VAL A 9 16.77 -5.73 -6.35
C VAL A 9 15.92 -5.41 -7.58
N ALA A 10 16.41 -5.68 -8.80
CA ALA A 10 15.65 -5.48 -10.02
C ALA A 10 14.36 -6.31 -10.02
N ASP A 11 14.44 -7.59 -9.64
CA ASP A 11 13.27 -8.46 -9.50
C ASP A 11 12.26 -7.92 -8.49
N ILE A 12 12.72 -7.39 -7.37
CA ILE A 12 11.84 -6.76 -6.37
C ILE A 12 11.18 -5.52 -6.96
N LEU A 13 11.92 -4.64 -7.65
CA LEU A 13 11.36 -3.45 -8.28
C LEU A 13 10.28 -3.79 -9.32
N VAL A 14 10.50 -4.83 -10.13
CA VAL A 14 9.47 -5.33 -11.07
C VAL A 14 8.25 -5.83 -10.32
N LYS A 15 8.41 -6.57 -9.22
CA LYS A 15 7.27 -7.02 -8.40
C LYS A 15 6.51 -5.85 -7.76
N LEU A 16 7.21 -4.83 -7.26
CA LEU A 16 6.56 -3.64 -6.70
C LEU A 16 5.75 -2.90 -7.77
N TRP A 17 6.26 -2.83 -9.00
CA TRP A 17 5.52 -2.28 -10.14
C TRP A 17 4.31 -3.13 -10.50
N ASP A 18 4.46 -4.45 -10.56
CA ASP A 18 3.35 -5.37 -10.83
C ASP A 18 2.25 -5.24 -9.77
N THR A 19 2.61 -5.14 -8.49
CA THR A 19 1.66 -4.85 -7.40
C THR A 19 0.99 -3.51 -7.60
N PHE A 20 1.75 -2.46 -7.91
CA PHE A 20 1.21 -1.13 -8.14
C PHE A 20 0.13 -1.12 -9.23
N ILE A 21 0.37 -1.82 -10.35
CA ILE A 21 -0.57 -1.89 -11.46
C ILE A 21 -1.75 -2.82 -11.16
N LYS A 22 -1.50 -4.01 -10.60
CA LYS A 22 -2.55 -5.01 -10.36
C LYS A 22 -3.57 -4.56 -9.31
N GLU A 23 -3.09 -3.87 -8.27
CA GLU A 23 -3.91 -3.45 -7.14
C GLU A 23 -4.44 -2.02 -7.30
N ASP A 24 -4.31 -1.40 -8.49
CA ASP A 24 -4.68 0.02 -8.70
C ASP A 24 -4.15 0.93 -7.58
N ALA A 25 -2.88 0.74 -7.21
CA ALA A 25 -2.27 1.47 -6.13
C ALA A 25 -1.93 2.90 -6.56
N LEU A 26 -2.04 3.84 -5.63
CA LEU A 26 -1.49 5.20 -5.75
C LEU A 26 -0.04 5.25 -5.25
N LEU A 27 0.33 4.34 -4.36
CA LEU A 27 1.68 4.21 -3.80
C LEU A 27 1.96 2.75 -3.46
N VAL A 28 3.14 2.27 -3.84
CA VAL A 28 3.77 1.06 -3.29
C VAL A 28 5.21 1.42 -3.00
N GLU A 29 5.55 1.54 -1.71
CA GLU A 29 6.92 1.82 -1.28
C GLU A 29 7.41 0.76 -0.30
N VAL A 30 8.71 0.48 -0.37
CA VAL A 30 9.42 -0.36 0.59
C VAL A 30 10.52 0.48 1.22
N ASN A 31 10.46 0.65 2.54
CA ASN A 31 11.47 1.41 3.27
C ASN A 31 11.60 0.93 4.73
N PRO A 32 12.63 0.14 5.08
CA PRO A 32 13.82 -0.13 4.27
C PRO A 32 13.73 -1.41 3.40
N LEU A 33 14.37 -1.35 2.23
CA LEU A 33 14.77 -2.52 1.45
C LEU A 33 16.19 -2.94 1.87
N ALA A 34 16.31 -4.05 2.60
CA ALA A 34 17.53 -4.39 3.33
C ALA A 34 18.23 -5.63 2.80
N LYS A 35 19.58 -5.57 2.71
CA LYS A 35 20.42 -6.77 2.56
C LYS A 35 20.61 -7.41 3.94
N VAL A 36 20.17 -8.64 4.10
CA VAL A 36 20.29 -9.39 5.37
C VAL A 36 21.58 -10.22 5.41
N ALA A 37 21.92 -10.77 6.57
CA ALA A 37 23.17 -11.50 6.79
C ALA A 37 23.36 -12.74 5.88
N SER A 38 22.27 -13.33 5.37
CA SER A 38 22.33 -14.42 4.38
C SER A 38 22.80 -13.97 2.99
N GLY A 39 22.87 -12.66 2.72
CA GLY A 39 23.12 -12.10 1.39
C GLY A 39 21.85 -11.93 0.54
N ASP A 40 20.67 -12.19 1.11
CA ASP A 40 19.38 -11.89 0.46
C ASP A 40 18.96 -10.42 0.67
N VAL A 41 18.02 -9.98 -0.16
CA VAL A 41 17.39 -8.66 -0.05
C VAL A 41 15.92 -8.85 0.33
N LEU A 42 15.48 -8.18 1.39
CA LEU A 42 14.12 -8.27 1.92
C LEU A 42 13.49 -6.88 2.06
N ALA A 43 12.19 -6.80 1.77
CA ALA A 43 11.36 -5.67 2.18
C ALA A 43 11.06 -5.82 3.68
N LEU A 44 11.65 -4.97 4.53
CA LEU A 44 11.44 -5.04 5.98
C LEU A 44 10.20 -4.27 6.43
N ASP A 45 9.89 -3.20 5.71
CA ASP A 45 8.69 -2.41 5.91
C ASP A 45 8.22 -1.87 4.56
N GLY A 46 6.91 -1.67 4.45
CA GLY A 46 6.31 -1.18 3.23
C GLY A 46 4.98 -0.51 3.47
N LYS A 47 4.70 0.48 2.64
CA LYS A 47 3.44 1.23 2.65
C LYS A 47 2.80 1.14 1.29
N VAL A 48 1.52 0.76 1.30
CA VAL A 48 0.67 0.73 0.12
C VAL A 48 -0.48 1.69 0.34
N SER A 49 -0.83 2.46 -0.69
CA SER A 49 -2.04 3.26 -0.71
C SER A 49 -2.79 2.91 -1.99
N LEU A 50 -4.07 2.55 -1.85
CA LEU A 50 -4.93 2.08 -2.94
C LEU A 50 -5.79 3.24 -3.46
N ASP A 51 -6.21 3.16 -4.72
CA ASP A 51 -7.19 4.10 -5.27
C ASP A 51 -8.60 3.68 -4.87
N ASP A 52 -9.24 4.42 -3.96
CA ASP A 52 -10.62 4.18 -3.55
C ASP A 52 -11.60 4.19 -4.74
N ASN A 53 -11.30 4.89 -5.83
CA ASN A 53 -12.14 4.87 -7.04
C ASN A 53 -12.09 3.54 -7.80
N ALA A 54 -11.11 2.69 -7.51
CA ALA A 54 -10.97 1.35 -8.10
C ALA A 54 -11.61 0.25 -7.24
N GLU A 55 -12.13 0.57 -6.05
CA GLU A 55 -12.68 -0.41 -5.09
C GLU A 55 -13.73 -1.34 -5.73
N PHE A 56 -14.54 -0.83 -6.68
CA PHE A 56 -15.58 -1.61 -7.37
C PHE A 56 -15.06 -2.85 -8.14
N ARG A 57 -13.77 -2.89 -8.50
CA ARG A 57 -13.14 -4.02 -9.20
C ARG A 57 -12.18 -4.82 -8.33
N HIS A 58 -12.08 -4.46 -7.04
CA HIS A 58 -11.21 -5.09 -6.04
C HIS A 58 -12.01 -5.47 -4.79
N PRO A 59 -12.84 -6.54 -4.85
CA PRO A 59 -13.73 -6.91 -3.75
C PRO A 59 -13.01 -7.23 -2.43
N ASP A 60 -11.72 -7.57 -2.49
CA ASP A 60 -10.91 -7.92 -1.33
C ASP A 60 -10.39 -6.69 -0.56
N PHE A 61 -10.48 -5.47 -1.11
CA PHE A 61 -9.96 -4.26 -0.45
C PHE A 61 -10.73 -3.91 0.82
N GLU A 62 -12.02 -4.23 0.88
CA GLU A 62 -12.85 -4.00 2.07
C GLU A 62 -12.30 -4.75 3.29
N ALA A 63 -11.59 -5.87 3.10
CA ALA A 63 -10.95 -6.61 4.19
C ALA A 63 -9.66 -5.95 4.71
N LEU A 64 -9.07 -5.02 3.95
CA LEU A 64 -7.86 -4.27 4.33
C LEU A 64 -8.18 -3.01 5.13
N HIS A 65 -9.44 -2.55 5.12
CA HIS A 65 -9.88 -1.39 5.89
C HIS A 65 -9.90 -1.69 7.39
N ASP A 66 -9.03 -1.02 8.16
CA ASP A 66 -9.12 -0.99 9.61
C ASP A 66 -10.26 -0.08 10.06
N LYS A 67 -11.46 -0.66 10.16
CA LYS A 67 -12.68 0.05 10.57
C LYS A 67 -12.59 0.59 12.00
N ALA A 68 -11.75 0.01 12.86
CA ALA A 68 -11.60 0.46 14.24
C ALA A 68 -10.80 1.78 14.35
N ALA A 69 -9.94 2.06 13.37
CA ALA A 69 -9.15 3.27 13.29
C ALA A 69 -9.89 4.47 12.65
N ALA A 70 -11.05 4.24 12.03
CA ALA A 70 -11.81 5.27 11.34
C ALA A 70 -12.49 6.26 12.30
N ASN A 71 -12.51 7.55 11.95
CA ASN A 71 -13.29 8.54 12.69
C ASN A 71 -14.79 8.22 12.56
N PRO A 72 -15.57 8.18 13.66
CA PRO A 72 -17.00 7.85 13.61
C PRO A 72 -17.82 8.73 12.65
N LEU A 73 -17.43 10.00 12.49
CA LEU A 73 -18.12 10.93 11.57
C LEU A 73 -17.77 10.64 10.11
N GLU A 74 -16.53 10.27 9.81
CA GLU A 74 -16.10 9.87 8.46
C GLU A 74 -16.75 8.54 8.06
N ALA A 75 -16.82 7.57 8.98
CA ALA A 75 -17.50 6.31 8.76
C ALA A 75 -18.99 6.51 8.46
N ALA A 76 -19.70 7.30 9.28
CA ALA A 76 -21.11 7.61 9.06
C ALA A 76 -21.36 8.42 7.77
N ALA A 77 -20.38 9.22 7.32
CA ALA A 77 -20.43 9.91 6.04
C ALA A 77 -20.26 8.92 4.86
N LYS A 78 -19.30 7.98 4.95
CA LYS A 78 -19.08 6.94 3.93
C LYS A 78 -20.34 6.08 3.73
N GLU A 79 -21.02 5.67 4.81
CA GLU A 79 -22.31 4.94 4.74
C GLU A 79 -23.42 5.69 3.97
N LYS A 80 -23.33 7.02 3.94
CA LYS A 80 -24.28 7.90 3.23
C LYS A 80 -23.76 8.35 1.88
N ASN A 81 -22.63 7.80 1.41
CA ASN A 81 -21.92 8.22 0.20
C ASN A 81 -21.55 9.72 0.22
N LEU A 82 -21.06 10.21 1.35
CA LEU A 82 -20.60 11.58 1.55
C LEU A 82 -19.10 11.62 1.83
N ASN A 83 -18.41 12.56 1.19
CA ASN A 83 -17.02 12.88 1.51
C ASN A 83 -17.00 13.86 2.69
N TYR A 84 -16.43 13.45 3.82
CA TYR A 84 -16.28 14.25 5.02
C TYR A 84 -14.82 14.19 5.49
N VAL A 85 -14.25 15.34 5.85
CA VAL A 85 -12.92 15.45 6.44
C VAL A 85 -13.04 16.39 7.63
N LYS A 86 -12.65 15.93 8.81
CA LYS A 86 -12.61 16.80 9.98
C LYS A 86 -11.42 17.75 9.87
N LEU A 87 -11.69 19.05 9.91
CA LEU A 87 -10.68 20.09 10.08
C LEU A 87 -10.73 20.60 11.52
N ASP A 88 -9.57 20.86 12.12
CA ASP A 88 -9.49 21.58 13.39
C ASP A 88 -9.58 23.07 13.09
N GLY A 89 -10.71 23.67 13.45
CA GLY A 89 -10.99 25.10 13.37
C GLY A 89 -11.22 25.70 14.75
#